data_AF-A0A1T1AT46-F1
#
_entry.id   AF-A0A1T1AT46-F1
#
_cell.length_a   1.000
_cell.length_b   1.000
_cell.length_c   1.000
_cell.angle_alpha   90.00
_cell.angle_beta   90.00
_cell.angle_gamma   90.00
#
_symmetry.space_group_name_H-M   'P 1'
#
loop_
_entity.id
_entity.type
_entity.pdbx_description
1 polymer ?
#
loop_
_entity_poly.entity_id
_entity_poly.type
_entity_poly.pdbx_seq_one_letter_code
_entity_poly.pdbx_strand_id
1 'polypeptide(L)'
;MPRYKALVIGDDTRSFLATVRSLGRQSIEVHAAPYFMVAPALQSKYITEVHRLPYYLNGGADWLQAIQQLVSAQRFDIIIPCEERSLLPLYKHQHELPSTCVLAIPNHQALDAFFDKLNTRQLATQLDVPVAKGRPLSEHDTTESILAELRLPIVVKQRKSYSWPDLYVRTSVKFIESRTQLDSMLPSLIKGCSDFFFEEIFAGRGLGVSVLCQEGDVLQAFEHHRVHELSGSSYYRKSVPLDPHRLAAVKRMVKAVAYTGVAMFEFKLDEQTGTWILLEVNARPWGSLPLPVSLGVDFPYQLFTLLVLKTTPPAVAYRPNVYGRNFFPDLWQLRAIIAEPLADKPRKLITVAKWAASFFRPVIGREHHDVFTWDDPRPAWLELKQFVQERRNSPPPRTESVLQRLRFLQRKKQAAIQIAFICQGNICRSPYAQIKASEIFLHDKNRFIFCSAGMLPRNQRASPPHAVDAAASRLVDLRNHRSTHANEDLIKNSDLFIIFDKKNYDSFQARYPERVNDVFFISDAVEITPKLKIIDDPDGLSIEIFQKTYLEIDGFLYQILSEIEKS
;
A
#
# COMPACT_ATOMS: atom_id res chain seq x y z
N MET A 1 0.38 -25.53 -24.44
CA MET A 1 -0.08 -25.13 -23.09
C MET A 1 1.14 -24.70 -22.29
N PRO A 2 1.05 -23.64 -21.47
CA PRO A 2 2.16 -23.21 -20.62
C PRO A 2 2.53 -24.36 -19.67
N ARG A 3 3.85 -24.58 -19.50
CA ARG A 3 4.37 -25.69 -18.68
C ARG A 3 4.31 -25.38 -17.18
N TYR A 4 4.34 -24.10 -16.82
CA TYR A 4 4.41 -23.64 -15.44
C TYR A 4 3.40 -22.52 -15.19
N LYS A 5 2.92 -22.41 -13.95
CA LYS A 5 1.94 -21.42 -13.50
C LYS A 5 2.42 -20.73 -12.21
N ALA A 6 2.33 -19.40 -12.19
CA ALA A 6 2.72 -18.57 -11.06
C ALA A 6 1.52 -17.74 -10.56
N LEU A 7 1.40 -17.62 -9.23
CA LEU A 7 0.54 -16.62 -8.60
C LEU A 7 1.40 -15.45 -8.11
N VAL A 8 1.11 -14.24 -8.58
CA VAL A 8 1.80 -13.03 -8.12
C VAL A 8 0.82 -12.20 -7.29
N ILE A 9 1.18 -11.88 -6.05
CA ILE A 9 0.29 -11.16 -5.11
C ILE A 9 0.77 -9.71 -4.96
N GLY A 10 -0.06 -8.77 -5.40
CA GLY A 10 0.22 -7.33 -5.45
C GLY A 10 -0.56 -6.66 -6.59
N ASP A 11 -0.41 -5.35 -6.73
CA ASP A 11 -1.13 -4.58 -7.77
C ASP A 11 -0.40 -3.32 -8.27
N ASP A 12 0.83 -3.05 -7.81
CA ASP A 12 1.56 -1.84 -8.19
C ASP A 12 2.17 -1.89 -9.60
N THR A 13 2.35 -0.72 -10.22
CA THR A 13 2.98 -0.59 -11.55
C THR A 13 4.50 -0.72 -11.51
N ARG A 14 5.07 -1.15 -10.37
CA ARG A 14 6.52 -1.22 -10.11
C ARG A 14 6.96 -2.68 -9.98
N SER A 15 7.02 -3.17 -8.75
CA SER A 15 7.50 -4.51 -8.40
C SER A 15 6.58 -5.61 -8.94
N PHE A 16 5.27 -5.42 -8.81
CA PHE A 16 4.27 -6.40 -9.25
C PHE A 16 4.23 -6.50 -10.78
N LEU A 17 4.05 -5.37 -11.48
CA LEU A 17 4.00 -5.36 -12.94
C LEU A 17 5.31 -5.86 -13.58
N ALA A 18 6.47 -5.52 -13.02
CA ALA A 18 7.75 -6.04 -13.50
C ALA A 18 7.86 -7.56 -13.33
N THR A 19 7.40 -8.10 -12.20
CA THR A 19 7.36 -9.55 -11.92
C THR A 19 6.44 -10.28 -12.90
N VAL A 20 5.22 -9.77 -13.09
CA VAL A 20 4.23 -10.31 -14.04
C VAL A 20 4.80 -10.37 -15.46
N ARG A 21 5.38 -9.27 -15.94
CA ARG A 21 5.95 -9.18 -17.30
C ARG A 21 7.16 -10.07 -17.49
N SER A 22 8.02 -10.15 -16.48
CA SER A 22 9.18 -11.04 -16.49
C SER A 22 8.75 -12.49 -16.73
N LEU A 23 7.86 -13.02 -15.88
CA LEU A 23 7.41 -14.40 -15.98
C LEU A 23 6.59 -14.65 -17.26
N GLY A 24 5.69 -13.73 -17.62
CA GLY A 24 4.87 -13.86 -18.81
C GLY A 24 5.67 -13.88 -20.12
N ARG A 25 6.77 -13.12 -20.21
CA ARG A 25 7.69 -13.16 -21.37
C ARG A 25 8.41 -14.50 -21.50
N GLN A 26 8.53 -15.26 -20.41
CA GLN A 26 9.11 -16.60 -20.37
C GLN A 26 8.05 -17.70 -20.56
N SER A 27 6.85 -17.33 -21.02
CA SER A 27 5.73 -18.25 -21.26
C SER A 27 5.25 -19.00 -20.01
N ILE A 28 5.48 -18.43 -18.82
CA ILE A 28 4.88 -18.89 -17.57
C ILE A 28 3.47 -18.28 -17.48
N GLU A 29 2.48 -19.10 -17.19
CA GLU A 29 1.11 -18.62 -16.98
C GLU A 29 1.05 -17.83 -15.67
N VAL A 30 0.67 -16.55 -15.73
CA VAL A 30 0.64 -15.69 -14.54
C VAL A 30 -0.79 -15.39 -14.13
N HIS A 31 -1.12 -15.74 -12.90
CA HIS A 31 -2.33 -15.32 -12.21
C HIS A 31 -1.99 -14.21 -11.22
N ALA A 32 -2.91 -13.27 -11.01
CA ALA A 32 -2.72 -12.14 -10.09
C ALA A 32 -3.69 -12.24 -8.90
N ALA A 33 -3.24 -11.85 -7.71
CA ALA A 33 -4.11 -11.60 -6.56
C ALA A 33 -3.91 -10.17 -6.03
N PRO A 34 -4.66 -9.18 -6.55
CA PRO A 34 -4.54 -7.79 -6.15
C PRO A 34 -5.33 -7.46 -4.89
N TYR A 35 -4.99 -6.33 -4.24
CA TYR A 35 -5.86 -5.70 -3.25
C TYR A 35 -6.87 -4.77 -3.91
N PHE A 36 -6.44 -4.08 -4.97
CA PHE A 36 -7.25 -3.17 -5.78
C PHE A 36 -7.53 -3.76 -7.18
N MET A 37 -8.80 -4.09 -7.44
CA MET A 37 -9.28 -4.71 -8.68
C MET A 37 -9.26 -3.79 -9.91
N VAL A 38 -8.99 -2.50 -9.73
CA VAL A 38 -8.91 -1.48 -10.82
C VAL A 38 -7.49 -0.97 -11.05
N ALA A 39 -6.47 -1.59 -10.46
CA ALA A 39 -5.10 -1.14 -10.57
C ALA A 39 -4.60 -1.22 -12.03
N PRO A 40 -3.83 -0.22 -12.52
CA PRO A 40 -3.32 -0.23 -13.90
C PRO A 40 -2.54 -1.48 -14.29
N ALA A 41 -1.77 -2.05 -13.35
CA ALA A 41 -0.96 -3.23 -13.59
C ALA A 41 -1.78 -4.47 -14.02
N LEU A 42 -3.05 -4.54 -13.61
CA LEU A 42 -3.96 -5.65 -13.96
C LEU A 42 -4.37 -5.67 -15.44
N GLN A 43 -4.09 -4.60 -16.19
CA GLN A 43 -4.32 -4.56 -17.63
C GLN A 43 -3.19 -5.20 -18.44
N SER A 44 -2.16 -5.73 -17.78
CA SER A 44 -1.07 -6.40 -18.46
C SER A 44 -1.58 -7.61 -19.23
N LYS A 45 -1.20 -7.72 -20.51
CA LYS A 45 -1.58 -8.89 -21.34
C LYS A 45 -1.01 -10.21 -20.84
N TYR A 46 -0.02 -10.16 -19.93
CA TYR A 46 0.65 -11.33 -19.37
C TYR A 46 -0.13 -11.92 -18.19
N ILE A 47 -1.17 -11.24 -17.70
CA ILE A 47 -2.07 -11.78 -16.67
C ILE A 47 -3.15 -12.60 -17.35
N THR A 48 -3.24 -13.88 -16.96
CA THR A 48 -4.24 -14.82 -17.48
C THR A 48 -5.53 -14.78 -16.67
N GLU A 49 -5.42 -14.71 -15.34
CA GLU A 49 -6.57 -14.70 -14.43
C GLU A 49 -6.29 -13.80 -13.21
N VAL A 50 -7.34 -13.18 -12.67
CA VAL A 50 -7.28 -12.32 -11.48
C VAL A 50 -8.16 -12.91 -10.40
N HIS A 51 -7.57 -13.13 -9.22
CA HIS A 51 -8.22 -13.73 -8.06
C HIS A 51 -8.36 -12.72 -6.94
N ARG A 52 -9.54 -12.66 -6.33
CA ARG A 52 -9.75 -11.82 -5.15
C ARG A 52 -9.55 -12.67 -3.89
N LEU A 53 -8.54 -12.33 -3.10
CA LEU A 53 -8.36 -12.90 -1.76
C LEU A 53 -8.98 -11.97 -0.71
N PRO A 54 -9.59 -12.51 0.37
CA PRO A 54 -9.97 -11.71 1.54
C PRO A 54 -8.78 -10.96 2.12
N TYR A 55 -9.02 -9.95 2.95
CA TYR A 55 -7.96 -9.42 3.79
C TYR A 55 -7.69 -10.37 4.95
N TYR A 56 -6.43 -10.47 5.38
CA TYR A 56 -6.02 -11.20 6.57
C TYR A 56 -6.46 -10.44 7.83
N LEU A 57 -7.67 -10.73 8.31
CA LEU A 57 -8.27 -10.11 9.48
C LEU A 57 -8.69 -11.20 10.48
N ASN A 58 -8.87 -10.83 11.76
CA ASN A 58 -9.41 -11.73 12.79
C ASN A 58 -8.68 -13.08 12.91
N GLY A 59 -7.35 -13.10 12.74
CA GLY A 59 -6.56 -14.34 12.79
C GLY A 59 -6.40 -15.06 11.44
N GLY A 60 -7.07 -14.60 10.38
CA GLY A 60 -6.78 -14.96 8.99
C GLY A 60 -7.43 -16.24 8.48
N ALA A 61 -8.44 -16.79 9.17
CA ALA A 61 -9.10 -18.03 8.77
C ALA A 61 -9.70 -17.96 7.34
N ASP A 62 -10.45 -16.90 7.03
CA ASP A 62 -11.05 -16.70 5.70
C ASP A 62 -9.98 -16.58 4.61
N TRP A 63 -8.89 -15.86 4.90
CA TRP A 63 -7.77 -15.71 3.98
C TRP A 63 -7.09 -17.06 3.72
N LEU A 64 -6.81 -17.82 4.78
CA LEU A 64 -6.15 -19.13 4.71
C LEU A 64 -7.01 -20.11 3.89
N GLN A 65 -8.30 -20.18 4.17
CA GLN A 65 -9.23 -21.03 3.44
C GLN A 65 -9.25 -20.66 1.94
N ALA A 66 -9.34 -19.36 1.63
CA ALA A 66 -9.38 -18.88 0.26
C ALA A 66 -8.08 -19.20 -0.51
N ILE A 67 -6.90 -18.99 0.10
CA ILE A 67 -5.62 -19.30 -0.57
C ILE A 67 -5.43 -20.81 -0.73
N GLN A 68 -5.82 -21.64 0.24
CA GLN A 68 -5.74 -23.11 0.12
C GLN A 68 -6.63 -23.63 -1.01
N GLN A 69 -7.87 -23.13 -1.11
CA GLN A 69 -8.78 -23.46 -2.21
C GLN A 69 -8.20 -23.05 -3.55
N LEU A 70 -7.67 -21.82 -3.64
CA LEU A 70 -7.09 -21.28 -4.86
C LEU A 70 -5.86 -22.08 -5.32
N VAL A 71 -4.92 -22.38 -4.42
CA VAL A 71 -3.71 -23.17 -4.73
C VAL A 71 -4.08 -24.58 -5.16
N SER A 72 -5.05 -25.21 -4.50
CA SER A 72 -5.51 -26.56 -4.84
C SER A 72 -6.19 -26.62 -6.20
N ALA A 73 -7.02 -25.61 -6.52
CA ALA A 73 -7.74 -25.53 -7.79
C ALA A 73 -6.81 -25.23 -8.97
N GLN A 74 -5.88 -24.29 -8.80
CA GLN A 74 -5.05 -23.78 -9.89
C GLN A 74 -3.71 -24.48 -10.05
N ARG A 75 -3.21 -25.16 -9.01
CA ARG A 75 -1.92 -25.89 -8.98
C ARG A 75 -0.75 -25.01 -9.42
N PHE A 76 -0.49 -23.93 -8.69
CA PHE A 76 0.65 -23.06 -8.94
C PHE A 76 1.98 -23.75 -8.61
N ASP A 77 2.98 -23.57 -9.46
CA ASP A 77 4.37 -23.98 -9.18
C ASP A 77 5.05 -23.01 -8.20
N ILE A 78 4.66 -21.72 -8.24
CA ILE A 78 5.22 -20.68 -7.38
C ILE A 78 4.20 -19.63 -6.97
N ILE A 79 4.30 -19.12 -5.75
CA ILE A 79 3.64 -17.90 -5.28
C ILE A 79 4.71 -16.84 -4.99
N ILE A 80 4.57 -15.65 -5.58
CA ILE A 80 5.47 -14.52 -5.39
C ILE A 80 4.71 -13.35 -4.74
N PRO A 81 4.94 -13.08 -3.43
CA PRO A 81 4.43 -11.86 -2.80
C PRO A 81 5.30 -10.66 -3.17
N CYS A 82 4.71 -9.61 -3.74
CA CYS A 82 5.43 -8.38 -4.07
C CYS A 82 5.49 -7.38 -2.91
N GLU A 83 4.88 -7.70 -1.77
CA GLU A 83 4.83 -6.83 -0.59
C GLU A 83 4.61 -7.61 0.71
N GLU A 84 4.95 -6.97 1.83
CA GLU A 84 4.92 -7.57 3.17
C GLU A 84 3.52 -8.04 3.58
N ARG A 85 2.47 -7.32 3.12
CA ARG A 85 1.07 -7.61 3.42
C ARG A 85 0.62 -8.99 2.94
N SER A 86 1.22 -9.50 1.86
CA SER A 86 0.99 -10.86 1.37
C SER A 86 2.08 -11.83 1.82
N LEU A 87 3.32 -11.37 1.97
CA LEU A 87 4.45 -12.18 2.42
C LEU A 87 4.26 -12.72 3.85
N LEU A 88 3.85 -11.87 4.80
CA LEU A 88 3.73 -12.26 6.20
C LEU A 88 2.65 -13.33 6.44
N PRO A 89 1.44 -13.25 5.85
CA PRO A 89 0.48 -14.35 5.86
C PRO A 89 1.01 -15.65 5.26
N LEU A 90 1.67 -15.60 4.09
CA LEU A 90 2.26 -16.78 3.45
C LEU A 90 3.32 -17.44 4.33
N TYR A 91 4.19 -16.64 4.95
CA TYR A 91 5.19 -17.14 5.87
C TYR A 91 4.57 -17.80 7.10
N LYS A 92 3.57 -17.16 7.70
CA LYS A 92 2.88 -17.68 8.89
C LYS A 92 2.22 -19.04 8.63
N HIS A 93 1.63 -19.22 7.45
CA HIS A 93 0.88 -20.41 7.06
C HIS A 93 1.65 -21.33 6.09
N GLN A 94 2.97 -21.19 5.98
CA GLN A 94 3.77 -21.90 4.97
C GLN A 94 3.64 -23.44 5.07
N HIS A 95 3.41 -23.97 6.27
CA HIS A 95 3.25 -25.41 6.51
C HIS A 95 1.81 -25.91 6.26
N GLU A 96 0.85 -25.00 6.08
CA GLU A 96 -0.56 -25.30 5.81
C GLU A 96 -0.89 -25.23 4.31
N LEU A 97 0.09 -24.82 3.48
CA LEU A 97 -0.01 -24.80 2.03
C LEU A 97 0.63 -26.06 1.42
N PRO A 98 0.14 -26.56 0.27
CA PRO A 98 0.72 -27.73 -0.38
C PRO A 98 2.21 -27.56 -0.67
N SER A 99 3.03 -28.54 -0.27
CA SER A 99 4.49 -28.52 -0.47
C SER A 99 4.91 -28.54 -1.94
N THR A 100 3.99 -28.87 -2.85
CA THR A 100 4.18 -28.80 -4.30
C THR A 100 4.22 -27.36 -4.83
N CYS A 101 3.70 -26.40 -4.07
CA CYS A 101 3.69 -25.00 -4.43
C CYS A 101 4.86 -24.28 -3.74
N VAL A 102 5.81 -23.77 -4.53
CA VAL A 102 6.97 -23.07 -3.97
C VAL A 102 6.56 -21.68 -3.51
N LEU A 103 6.87 -21.32 -2.26
CA LEU A 103 6.68 -19.97 -1.76
C LEU A 103 7.98 -19.17 -1.95
N ALA A 104 7.93 -18.09 -2.73
CA ALA A 104 9.07 -17.20 -2.93
C ALA A 104 9.22 -16.22 -1.76
N ILE A 105 9.36 -16.77 -0.56
CA ILE A 105 9.48 -16.04 0.71
C ILE A 105 10.86 -16.27 1.33
N PRO A 106 11.38 -15.30 2.11
CA PRO A 106 12.62 -15.46 2.88
C PRO A 106 12.58 -16.61 3.89
N ASN A 107 13.74 -17.18 4.19
CA ASN A 107 13.92 -18.08 5.33
C ASN A 107 13.77 -17.33 6.67
N HIS A 108 13.49 -18.05 7.75
CA HIS A 108 13.21 -17.49 9.09
C HIS A 108 14.26 -16.47 9.55
N GLN A 109 15.55 -16.81 9.45
CA GLN A 109 16.65 -15.94 9.88
C GLN A 109 16.66 -14.62 9.10
N ALA A 110 16.40 -14.66 7.79
CA ALA A 110 16.32 -13.47 6.97
C ALA A 110 15.06 -12.64 7.24
N LEU A 111 13.92 -13.29 7.54
CA LEU A 111 12.71 -12.59 7.94
C LEU A 111 12.94 -11.78 9.23
N ASP A 112 13.53 -12.41 10.25
CA ASP A 112 13.84 -11.75 11.53
C ASP A 112 14.86 -10.63 11.37
N ALA A 113 15.88 -10.85 10.55
CA ALA A 113 16.95 -9.88 10.36
C ALA A 113 16.54 -8.69 9.48
N PHE A 114 15.83 -8.92 8.37
CA PHE A 114 15.63 -7.90 7.32
C PHE A 114 14.28 -7.16 7.39
N PHE A 115 13.26 -7.69 8.09
CA PHE A 115 11.95 -7.03 8.19
C PHE A 115 11.79 -6.19 9.46
N ASP A 116 12.73 -6.32 10.40
CA ASP A 116 12.85 -5.47 11.58
C ASP A 116 14.08 -4.58 11.45
N LYS A 117 13.85 -3.27 11.28
CA LYS A 117 14.91 -2.27 11.06
C LYS A 117 15.92 -2.25 12.19
N LEU A 118 15.52 -2.56 13.43
CA LEU A 118 16.47 -2.61 14.55
C LEU A 118 17.35 -3.86 14.45
N ASN A 119 16.77 -5.02 14.14
CA ASN A 119 17.53 -6.25 13.94
C ASN A 119 18.47 -6.14 12.73
N THR A 120 18.02 -5.53 11.63
CA THR A 120 18.85 -5.26 10.45
C THR A 120 20.09 -4.46 10.83
N ARG A 121 19.91 -3.42 11.65
CA ARG A 121 20.98 -2.55 12.11
C ARG A 121 21.93 -3.27 13.06
N GLN A 122 21.40 -4.07 14.00
CA GLN A 122 22.22 -4.88 14.90
C GLN A 122 23.10 -5.86 14.11
N LEU A 123 22.53 -6.58 13.15
CA LEU A 123 23.27 -7.48 12.27
C LEU A 123 24.31 -6.71 11.43
N ALA A 124 23.95 -5.55 10.89
CA ALA A 124 24.86 -4.71 10.14
C ALA A 124 26.07 -4.28 10.99
N THR A 125 25.85 -3.80 12.22
CA THR A 125 26.92 -3.43 13.14
C THR A 125 27.82 -4.62 13.49
N GLN A 126 27.27 -5.80 13.74
CA GLN A 126 28.05 -7.02 14.02
C GLN A 126 28.93 -7.46 12.85
N LEU A 127 28.58 -7.08 11.62
CA LEU A 127 29.28 -7.44 10.39
C LEU A 127 30.07 -6.28 9.79
N ASP A 128 30.35 -5.24 10.57
CA ASP A 128 31.05 -4.02 10.15
C ASP A 128 30.45 -3.40 8.89
N VAL A 129 29.12 -3.36 8.82
CA VAL A 129 28.36 -2.65 7.79
C VAL A 129 27.89 -1.31 8.36
N PRO A 130 28.33 -0.18 7.81
CA PRO A 130 27.97 1.14 8.31
C PRO A 130 26.45 1.36 8.35
N VAL A 131 25.96 1.88 9.47
CA VAL A 131 24.58 2.34 9.67
C VAL A 131 24.61 3.72 10.33
N ALA A 132 23.57 4.52 10.15
CA ALA A 132 23.45 5.80 10.87
C ALA A 132 23.50 5.56 12.39
N LYS A 133 23.99 6.50 13.19
CA LYS A 133 23.96 6.39 14.65
C LYS A 133 22.50 6.35 15.14
N GLY A 134 22.19 5.47 16.09
CA GLY A 134 20.81 5.31 16.57
C GLY A 134 20.71 4.32 17.72
N ARG A 135 19.58 4.34 18.42
CA ARG A 135 19.31 3.50 19.60
C ARG A 135 17.82 3.16 19.73
N PRO A 136 17.46 1.99 20.32
CA PRO A 136 16.08 1.69 20.67
C PRO A 136 15.53 2.70 21.69
N LEU A 137 14.21 2.90 21.67
CA LEU A 137 13.50 3.69 22.67
C LEU A 137 13.20 2.82 23.90
N SER A 138 13.42 3.38 25.08
CA SER A 138 13.17 2.75 26.39
C SER A 138 12.05 3.47 27.15
N GLU A 139 11.39 2.77 28.06
CA GLU A 139 10.36 3.35 28.95
C GLU A 139 10.93 4.41 29.90
N HIS A 140 12.24 4.33 30.19
CA HIS A 140 12.94 5.25 31.08
C HIS A 140 13.62 6.41 30.35
N ASP A 141 13.42 6.53 29.03
CA ASP A 141 14.06 7.58 28.26
C ASP A 141 13.47 8.95 28.60
N THR A 142 14.38 9.89 28.89
CA THR A 142 14.08 11.31 28.93
C THR A 142 14.68 12.00 27.71
N THR A 143 14.20 13.19 27.40
CA THR A 143 14.77 14.04 26.35
C THR A 143 16.28 14.23 26.53
N GLU A 144 16.74 14.44 27.76
CA GLU A 144 18.17 14.61 28.09
C GLU A 144 18.96 13.34 27.79
N SER A 145 18.44 12.18 28.15
CA SER A 145 19.11 10.89 27.88
C SER A 145 19.28 10.64 26.38
N ILE A 146 18.27 11.01 25.58
CA ILE A 146 18.31 10.85 24.12
C ILE A 146 19.33 11.84 23.51
N LEU A 147 19.31 13.10 23.95
CA LEU A 147 20.19 14.16 23.43
C LEU A 147 21.64 14.05 23.92
N ALA A 148 21.91 13.25 24.96
CA ALA A 148 23.28 12.91 25.36
C ALA A 148 23.98 12.00 24.33
N GLU A 149 23.20 11.20 23.60
CA GLU A 149 23.71 10.22 22.63
C GLU A 149 23.51 10.63 21.17
N LEU A 150 22.41 11.32 20.85
CA LEU A 150 22.02 11.65 19.49
C LEU A 150 21.95 13.16 19.26
N ARG A 151 22.25 13.58 18.03
CA ARG A 151 22.20 14.98 17.62
C ARG A 151 20.96 15.28 16.78
N LEU A 152 20.26 16.36 17.11
CA LEU A 152 19.16 16.88 16.30
C LEU A 152 19.68 17.41 14.94
N PRO A 153 18.88 17.31 13.87
CA PRO A 153 17.59 16.62 13.80
C PRO A 153 17.73 15.08 13.84
N ILE A 154 16.79 14.42 14.52
CA ILE A 154 16.69 12.95 14.59
C ILE A 154 15.39 12.48 13.93
N VAL A 155 15.36 11.21 13.55
CA VAL A 155 14.13 10.54 13.10
C VAL A 155 13.73 9.46 14.08
N VAL A 156 12.43 9.40 14.36
CA VAL A 156 11.82 8.25 15.05
C VAL A 156 11.14 7.35 14.02
N LYS A 157 11.50 6.07 14.05
CA LYS A 157 11.01 5.06 13.12
C LYS A 157 10.39 3.92 13.91
N GLN A 158 9.31 3.35 13.37
CA GLN A 158 8.86 2.04 13.82
C GLN A 158 9.78 0.96 13.26
N ARG A 159 9.98 -0.11 14.05
CA ARG A 159 10.86 -1.23 13.70
C ARG A 159 10.43 -1.93 12.43
N LYS A 160 9.13 -2.17 12.24
CA LYS A 160 8.58 -2.91 11.10
C LYS A 160 7.77 -1.99 10.20
N SER A 161 7.76 -2.26 8.89
CA SER A 161 6.96 -1.49 7.92
C SER A 161 5.47 -1.85 7.99
N TYR A 162 5.19 -3.11 8.32
CA TYR A 162 3.88 -3.68 8.57
C TYR A 162 4.00 -4.65 9.74
N SER A 163 3.01 -4.67 10.63
CA SER A 163 3.03 -5.52 11.82
C SER A 163 1.63 -6.02 12.16
N TRP A 164 1.59 -7.10 12.94
CA TRP A 164 0.36 -7.59 13.54
C TRP A 164 -0.06 -6.68 14.71
N PRO A 165 -1.37 -6.51 14.99
CA PRO A 165 -2.52 -7.04 14.24
C PRO A 165 -2.91 -6.20 13.00
N ASP A 166 -2.32 -5.01 12.83
CA ASP A 166 -2.68 -4.01 11.81
C ASP A 166 -1.90 -4.18 10.49
N LEU A 167 -1.98 -5.36 9.87
CA LEU A 167 -1.15 -5.72 8.71
C LEU A 167 -1.28 -4.76 7.52
N TYR A 168 -2.40 -4.06 7.39
CA TYR A 168 -2.70 -3.19 6.25
C TYR A 168 -2.44 -1.71 6.49
N VAL A 169 -1.88 -1.36 7.64
CA VAL A 169 -1.45 0.01 7.93
C VAL A 169 0.06 0.08 7.91
N ARG A 170 0.57 0.89 6.99
CA ARG A 170 2.00 1.13 6.87
C ARG A 170 2.45 2.07 7.97
N THR A 171 3.58 1.74 8.59
CA THR A 171 4.20 2.57 9.61
C THR A 171 4.77 3.87 9.03
N SER A 172 4.84 4.90 9.86
CA SER A 172 5.30 6.24 9.47
C SER A 172 6.63 6.60 10.13
N VAL A 173 7.45 7.37 9.44
CA VAL A 173 8.65 8.01 10.00
C VAL A 173 8.27 9.43 10.42
N LYS A 174 8.73 9.88 11.59
CA LYS A 174 8.56 11.26 12.05
C LYS A 174 9.93 11.91 12.25
N PHE A 175 10.05 13.15 11.78
CA PHE A 175 11.23 13.98 11.98
C PHE A 175 11.06 14.79 13.26
N ILE A 176 12.13 14.88 14.05
CA ILE A 176 12.20 15.65 15.28
C ILE A 176 13.36 16.63 15.11
N GLU A 177 13.01 17.90 14.89
CA GLU A 177 13.95 18.96 14.55
C GLU A 177 14.39 19.78 15.78
N SER A 178 13.60 19.74 16.86
CA SER A 178 13.85 20.54 18.06
C SER A 178 13.58 19.77 19.35
N ARG A 179 14.18 20.25 20.44
CA ARG A 179 13.93 19.73 21.79
C ARG A 179 12.45 19.81 22.16
N THR A 180 11.80 20.94 21.88
CA THR A 180 10.37 21.14 22.14
C THR A 180 9.50 20.10 21.45
N GLN A 181 9.83 19.73 20.20
CA GLN A 181 9.13 18.66 19.49
C GLN A 181 9.35 17.31 20.19
N LEU A 182 10.59 16.99 20.57
CA LEU A 182 10.92 15.76 21.30
C LEU A 182 10.14 15.66 22.62
N ASP A 183 10.16 16.72 23.44
CA ASP A 183 9.44 16.78 24.71
C ASP A 183 7.94 16.54 24.54
N SER A 184 7.34 17.12 23.50
CA SER A 184 5.90 16.96 23.22
C SER A 184 5.53 15.55 22.76
N MET A 185 6.42 14.87 22.02
CA MET A 185 6.13 13.59 21.39
C MET A 185 6.49 12.40 22.27
N LEU A 186 7.55 12.51 23.07
CA LEU A 186 8.13 11.41 23.85
C LEU A 186 7.10 10.69 24.76
N PRO A 187 6.19 11.38 25.49
CA PRO A 187 5.20 10.71 26.32
C PRO A 187 4.27 9.77 25.54
N SER A 188 3.97 10.12 24.29
CA SER A 188 3.13 9.29 23.42
C SER A 188 3.90 8.09 22.84
N LEU A 189 5.20 8.26 22.58
CA LEU A 189 6.07 7.21 22.05
C LEU A 189 6.41 6.15 23.11
N ILE A 190 6.57 6.56 24.38
CA ILE A 190 6.89 5.66 25.49
C ILE A 190 5.81 4.58 25.68
N LYS A 191 4.53 4.90 25.46
CA LYS A 191 3.41 3.94 25.59
C LYS A 191 3.48 2.74 24.63
N GLY A 192 4.39 2.75 23.66
CA GLY A 192 4.69 1.64 22.75
C GLY A 192 6.19 1.55 22.43
N CYS A 193 7.06 1.87 23.38
CA CYS A 193 8.49 2.11 23.13
C CYS A 193 9.22 0.97 22.40
N SER A 194 8.81 -0.27 22.65
CA SER A 194 9.39 -1.48 22.05
C SER A 194 9.25 -1.56 20.53
N ASP A 195 8.32 -0.79 19.95
CA ASP A 195 8.10 -0.70 18.51
C ASP A 195 8.92 0.41 17.84
N PHE A 196 9.60 1.28 18.59
CA PHE A 196 10.28 2.46 18.06
C PHE A 196 11.78 2.48 18.34
N PHE A 197 12.50 3.18 17.47
CA PHE A 197 13.91 3.54 17.69
C PHE A 197 14.21 4.91 17.09
N PHE A 198 15.27 5.54 17.57
CA PHE A 198 15.79 6.80 17.05
C PHE A 198 17.02 6.58 16.19
N GLU A 199 17.18 7.47 15.21
CA GLU A 199 18.34 7.49 14.31
C GLU A 199 18.70 8.94 13.95
N GLU A 200 19.99 9.23 13.86
CA GLU A 200 20.48 10.50 13.31
C GLU A 200 20.25 10.55 11.80
N ILE A 201 20.05 11.77 11.27
CA ILE A 201 19.90 11.95 9.83
C ILE A 201 21.26 11.90 9.15
N PHE A 202 21.47 10.89 8.32
CA PHE A 202 22.59 10.87 7.38
C PHE A 202 22.22 11.65 6.13
N ALA A 203 22.99 12.67 5.75
CA ALA A 203 22.82 13.39 4.48
C ALA A 203 23.44 12.61 3.33
N GLY A 204 22.83 12.65 2.14
CA GLY A 204 23.34 11.91 0.99
C GLY A 204 22.25 11.46 0.04
N ARG A 205 22.67 10.76 -1.01
CA ARG A 205 21.84 10.25 -2.10
C ARG A 205 21.46 8.80 -1.84
N GLY A 206 20.20 8.44 -2.05
CA GLY A 206 19.75 7.06 -1.94
C GLY A 206 20.25 6.22 -3.12
N LEU A 207 20.61 4.98 -2.82
CA LEU A 207 20.96 3.97 -3.82
C LEU A 207 20.48 2.59 -3.35
N GLY A 208 20.48 1.61 -4.24
CA GLY A 208 20.15 0.23 -3.88
C GLY A 208 21.04 -0.79 -4.57
N VAL A 209 21.45 -1.80 -3.80
CA VAL A 209 22.15 -3.00 -4.28
C VAL A 209 21.17 -4.16 -4.25
N SER A 210 20.77 -4.62 -5.43
CA SER A 210 19.84 -5.73 -5.63
C SER A 210 20.61 -7.02 -5.83
N VAL A 211 20.16 -8.11 -5.21
CA VAL A 211 20.81 -9.42 -5.27
C VAL A 211 19.81 -10.56 -5.43
N LEU A 212 20.27 -11.62 -6.09
CA LEU A 212 19.71 -12.97 -5.98
C LEU A 212 20.70 -13.80 -5.19
N CYS A 213 20.21 -14.50 -4.16
CA CYS A 213 21.03 -15.32 -3.29
C CYS A 213 20.54 -16.77 -3.23
N GLN A 214 21.48 -17.68 -2.99
CA GLN A 214 21.23 -19.08 -2.64
C GLN A 214 22.12 -19.41 -1.43
N GLU A 215 21.50 -19.80 -0.32
CA GLU A 215 22.18 -20.23 0.91
C GLU A 215 23.28 -19.26 1.39
N GLY A 216 23.03 -17.96 1.22
CA GLY A 216 23.94 -16.90 1.62
C GLY A 216 25.02 -16.54 0.60
N ASP A 217 25.06 -17.18 -0.57
CA ASP A 217 25.93 -16.80 -1.68
C ASP A 217 25.18 -15.94 -2.71
N VAL A 218 25.81 -14.86 -3.16
CA VAL A 218 25.24 -13.93 -4.15
C VAL A 218 25.49 -14.45 -5.57
N LEU A 219 24.42 -14.80 -6.28
CA LEU A 219 24.43 -15.32 -7.65
C LEU A 219 24.35 -14.21 -8.71
N GLN A 220 23.57 -13.17 -8.43
CA GLN A 220 23.41 -11.99 -9.29
C GLN A 220 23.47 -10.74 -8.41
N ALA A 221 24.08 -9.67 -8.89
CA ALA A 221 24.03 -8.36 -8.26
C ALA A 221 23.74 -7.26 -9.29
N PHE A 222 23.11 -6.19 -8.83
CA PHE A 222 22.81 -4.99 -9.62
C PHE A 222 22.79 -3.76 -8.74
N GLU A 223 23.47 -2.69 -9.12
CA GLU A 223 23.46 -1.43 -8.37
C GLU A 223 22.79 -0.30 -9.17
N HIS A 224 21.95 0.47 -8.48
CA HIS A 224 21.35 1.69 -9.02
C HIS A 224 21.43 2.84 -8.03
N HIS A 225 21.58 4.05 -8.57
CA HIS A 225 21.52 5.29 -7.80
C HIS A 225 20.24 6.04 -8.12
N ARG A 226 19.59 6.62 -7.12
CA ARG A 226 18.35 7.38 -7.30
C ARG A 226 18.68 8.74 -7.88
N VAL A 227 18.16 9.05 -9.06
CA VAL A 227 18.39 10.35 -9.70
C VAL A 227 17.55 11.41 -9.01
N HIS A 228 16.26 11.11 -8.84
CA HIS A 228 15.29 11.90 -8.10
C HIS A 228 14.58 11.03 -7.06
N GLU A 229 14.22 11.66 -5.93
CA GLU A 229 13.53 11.02 -4.80
C GLU A 229 12.39 11.89 -4.28
N LEU A 230 11.32 11.26 -3.83
CA LEU A 230 10.12 11.87 -3.23
C LEU A 230 9.73 10.92 -2.13
N SER A 231 9.77 11.40 -0.89
CA SER A 231 9.40 10.63 0.29
C SER A 231 10.07 9.25 0.37
N GLY A 232 11.33 9.15 -0.06
CA GLY A 232 12.13 7.91 -0.03
C GLY A 232 11.80 6.87 -1.12
N SER A 233 10.88 7.14 -2.04
CA SER A 233 10.60 6.24 -3.18
C SER A 233 11.45 6.58 -4.41
N SER A 234 12.05 5.55 -5.04
CA SER A 234 12.82 5.71 -6.29
C SER A 234 11.92 5.60 -7.52
N TYR A 235 11.63 6.74 -8.17
CA TYR A 235 10.90 6.81 -9.44
C TYR A 235 11.76 7.29 -10.61
N TYR A 236 12.92 7.91 -10.36
CA TYR A 236 13.92 8.13 -11.38
C TYR A 236 15.28 7.68 -10.89
N ARG A 237 15.94 6.82 -11.64
CA ARG A 237 17.13 6.08 -11.20
C ARG A 237 18.05 5.75 -12.37
N LYS A 238 19.32 5.50 -12.08
CA LYS A 238 20.33 5.10 -13.07
C LYS A 238 21.07 3.84 -12.63
N SER A 239 21.39 2.95 -13.57
CA SER A 239 22.32 1.85 -13.35
C SER A 239 23.73 2.39 -13.16
N VAL A 240 24.49 1.79 -12.23
CA VAL A 240 25.89 2.14 -11.98
C VAL A 240 26.72 0.86 -11.87
N PRO A 241 28.05 0.92 -12.08
CA PRO A 241 28.92 -0.21 -11.76
C PRO A 241 28.77 -0.63 -10.29
N LEU A 242 28.88 -1.93 -10.02
CA LEU A 242 28.90 -2.44 -8.65
C LEU A 242 30.10 -1.89 -7.90
N ASP A 243 29.85 -1.33 -6.72
CA ASP A 243 30.93 -0.98 -5.80
C ASP A 243 31.37 -2.21 -5.01
N PRO A 244 32.67 -2.54 -5.01
CA PRO A 244 33.16 -3.76 -4.38
C PRO A 244 32.99 -3.77 -2.86
N HIS A 245 33.05 -2.60 -2.21
CA HIS A 245 32.90 -2.50 -0.75
C HIS A 245 31.44 -2.68 -0.34
N ARG A 246 30.50 -2.06 -1.07
CA ARG A 246 29.06 -2.26 -0.84
C ARG A 246 28.65 -3.70 -1.13
N LEU A 247 29.12 -4.29 -2.23
CA LEU A 247 28.83 -5.68 -2.55
C LEU A 247 29.42 -6.64 -1.50
N ALA A 248 30.62 -6.38 -0.98
CA ALA A 248 31.20 -7.17 0.10
C ALA A 248 30.37 -7.09 1.39
N ALA A 249 29.86 -5.91 1.73
CA ALA A 249 28.94 -5.75 2.88
C ALA A 249 27.64 -6.55 2.70
N VAL A 250 27.01 -6.44 1.52
CA VAL A 250 25.82 -7.24 1.19
C VAL A 250 26.11 -8.73 1.31
N LYS A 251 27.23 -9.21 0.74
CA LYS A 251 27.66 -10.62 0.83
C LYS A 251 27.77 -11.10 2.28
N ARG A 252 28.37 -10.32 3.18
CA ARG A 252 28.45 -10.67 4.61
C ARG A 252 27.07 -10.80 5.24
N MET A 253 26.17 -9.85 4.99
CA MET A 253 24.83 -9.86 5.57
C MET A 253 23.99 -11.05 5.09
N VAL A 254 24.01 -11.35 3.78
CA VAL A 254 23.24 -12.49 3.25
C VAL A 254 23.83 -13.83 3.70
N LYS A 255 25.17 -13.93 3.84
CA LYS A 255 25.85 -15.12 4.36
C LYS A 255 25.44 -15.42 5.80
N ALA A 256 25.39 -14.39 6.65
CA ALA A 256 25.10 -14.53 8.08
C ALA A 256 23.70 -15.11 8.38
N VAL A 257 22.76 -14.97 7.45
CA VAL A 257 21.37 -15.47 7.59
C VAL A 257 21.04 -16.57 6.57
N ALA A 258 22.05 -17.15 5.92
CA ALA A 258 21.91 -18.16 4.87
C ALA A 258 20.82 -17.81 3.82
N TYR A 259 20.79 -16.54 3.40
CA TYR A 259 19.66 -16.01 2.64
C TYR A 259 19.50 -16.71 1.29
N THR A 260 18.27 -17.14 0.98
CA THR A 260 17.86 -17.60 -0.35
C THR A 260 16.69 -16.77 -0.83
N GLY A 261 16.81 -16.21 -2.03
CA GLY A 261 15.76 -15.36 -2.62
C GLY A 261 16.32 -14.07 -3.21
N VAL A 262 15.42 -13.14 -3.53
CA VAL A 262 15.76 -11.83 -4.07
C VAL A 262 15.69 -10.77 -2.99
N ALA A 263 16.64 -9.85 -2.94
CA ALA A 263 16.61 -8.73 -2.00
C ALA A 263 17.18 -7.46 -2.61
N MET A 264 16.75 -6.32 -2.09
CA MET A 264 17.37 -5.03 -2.37
C MET A 264 17.77 -4.35 -1.06
N PHE A 265 19.07 -4.12 -0.91
CA PHE A 265 19.67 -3.39 0.20
C PHE A 265 19.66 -1.91 -0.15
N GLU A 266 18.96 -1.11 0.65
CA GLU A 266 18.89 0.33 0.50
C GLU A 266 20.03 1.00 1.26
N PHE A 267 20.74 1.90 0.59
CA PHE A 267 21.83 2.66 1.18
C PHE A 267 21.64 4.15 0.95
N LYS A 268 22.39 4.95 1.70
CA LYS A 268 22.61 6.36 1.45
C LYS A 268 24.10 6.61 1.27
N LEU A 269 24.46 7.38 0.26
CA LEU A 269 25.85 7.72 -0.10
C LEU A 269 26.03 9.23 -0.02
N ASP A 270 26.99 9.68 0.76
CA ASP A 270 27.52 11.02 0.65
C ASP A 270 28.48 11.07 -0.54
N GLU A 271 28.06 11.72 -1.63
CA GLU A 271 28.84 11.84 -2.87
C GLU A 271 30.11 12.69 -2.69
N GLN A 272 30.22 13.51 -1.63
CA GLN A 272 31.40 14.34 -1.37
C GLN A 272 32.50 13.55 -0.67
N THR A 273 32.13 12.79 0.35
CA THR A 273 33.09 12.01 1.16
C THR A 273 33.27 10.58 0.68
N GLY A 274 32.35 10.08 -0.15
CA GLY A 274 32.29 8.66 -0.56
C GLY A 274 31.79 7.73 0.53
N THR A 275 31.43 8.26 1.71
CA THR A 275 30.91 7.46 2.83
C THR A 275 29.47 7.04 2.57
N TRP A 276 29.11 5.83 3.01
CA TRP A 276 27.78 5.30 2.81
C TRP A 276 27.30 4.54 4.05
N ILE A 277 25.99 4.45 4.21
CA ILE A 277 25.33 3.68 5.26
C ILE A 277 24.20 2.82 4.69
N LEU A 278 23.93 1.69 5.34
CA LEU A 278 22.73 0.88 5.12
C LEU A 278 21.53 1.54 5.80
N LEU A 279 20.39 1.54 5.12
CA LEU A 279 19.12 2.07 5.62
C LEU A 279 18.15 0.94 5.99
N GLU A 280 17.86 0.05 5.04
CA GLU A 280 16.95 -1.08 5.21
C GLU A 280 17.18 -2.15 4.13
N VAL A 281 16.57 -3.32 4.30
CA VAL A 281 16.64 -4.43 3.35
C VAL A 281 15.24 -4.84 2.95
N ASN A 282 14.97 -4.83 1.65
CA ASN A 282 13.72 -5.30 1.06
C ASN A 282 13.93 -6.72 0.52
N ALA A 283 13.72 -7.75 1.34
CA ALA A 283 13.90 -9.16 0.99
C ALA A 283 12.68 -9.75 0.26
N ARG A 284 12.34 -9.13 -0.88
CA ARG A 284 11.22 -9.45 -1.79
C ARG A 284 11.36 -8.61 -3.07
N PRO A 285 10.54 -8.82 -4.13
CA PRO A 285 10.48 -7.86 -5.25
C PRO A 285 10.26 -6.42 -4.78
N TRP A 286 11.01 -5.46 -5.36
CA TRP A 286 11.09 -4.06 -4.88
C TRP A 286 10.71 -3.03 -5.96
N GLY A 287 10.49 -1.77 -5.55
CA GLY A 287 9.93 -0.75 -6.44
C GLY A 287 10.80 -0.32 -7.62
N SER A 288 12.13 -0.42 -7.50
CA SER A 288 13.07 -0.09 -8.58
C SER A 288 13.39 -1.25 -9.53
N LEU A 289 12.76 -2.42 -9.33
CA LEU A 289 12.92 -3.64 -10.11
C LEU A 289 12.75 -3.48 -11.64
N PRO A 290 11.91 -2.58 -12.19
CA PRO A 290 11.80 -2.46 -13.65
C PRO A 290 13.11 -2.10 -14.37
N LEU A 291 14.06 -1.42 -13.69
CA LEU A 291 15.33 -1.02 -14.31
C LEU A 291 16.29 -2.21 -14.54
N PRO A 292 16.60 -3.06 -13.54
CA PRO A 292 17.43 -4.23 -13.81
C PRO A 292 16.79 -5.16 -14.85
N VAL A 293 15.47 -5.36 -14.81
CA VAL A 293 14.75 -6.22 -15.77
C VAL A 293 14.89 -5.67 -17.20
N SER A 294 14.78 -4.35 -17.40
CA SER A 294 14.96 -3.75 -18.75
C SER A 294 16.38 -3.85 -19.29
N LEU A 295 17.36 -4.11 -18.41
CA LEU A 295 18.77 -4.33 -18.73
C LEU A 295 19.14 -5.82 -18.85
N GLY A 296 18.16 -6.72 -18.79
CA GLY A 296 18.37 -8.17 -18.88
C GLY A 296 18.72 -8.86 -17.55
N VAL A 297 18.86 -8.11 -16.46
CA VAL A 297 19.02 -8.68 -15.11
C VAL A 297 17.63 -9.03 -14.57
N ASP A 298 17.13 -10.18 -15.02
CA ASP A 298 15.74 -10.60 -14.82
C ASP A 298 15.54 -11.33 -13.47
N PHE A 299 15.64 -10.60 -12.37
CA PHE A 299 15.53 -11.18 -11.01
C PHE A 299 14.30 -12.08 -10.79
N PRO A 300 13.07 -11.75 -11.24
CA PRO A 300 11.92 -12.63 -11.03
C PRO A 300 12.06 -13.98 -11.76
N TYR A 301 12.55 -13.97 -13.00
CA TYR A 301 12.77 -15.22 -13.73
C TYR A 301 13.98 -16.01 -13.21
N GLN A 302 15.04 -15.33 -12.80
CA GLN A 302 16.18 -15.98 -12.14
C GLN A 302 15.75 -16.62 -10.81
N LEU A 303 14.88 -15.97 -10.04
CA LEU A 303 14.28 -16.53 -8.82
C LEU A 303 13.41 -17.76 -9.13
N PHE A 304 12.58 -17.70 -10.18
CA PHE A 304 11.81 -18.85 -10.65
C PHE A 304 12.73 -20.01 -11.05
N THR A 305 13.80 -19.73 -11.80
CA THR A 305 14.78 -20.73 -12.24
C THR A 305 15.46 -21.41 -11.05
N LEU A 306 15.85 -20.62 -10.04
CA LEU A 306 16.46 -21.12 -8.83
C LEU A 306 15.49 -21.99 -8.01
N LEU A 307 14.28 -21.48 -7.77
CA LEU A 307 13.36 -22.08 -6.80
C LEU A 307 12.50 -23.20 -7.38
N VAL A 308 12.05 -23.08 -8.62
CA VAL A 308 11.16 -24.05 -9.28
C VAL A 308 11.96 -25.01 -10.14
N LEU A 309 12.84 -24.51 -11.00
CA LEU A 309 13.65 -25.35 -11.90
C LEU A 309 14.87 -25.96 -11.19
N LYS A 310 15.14 -25.56 -9.94
CA LYS A 310 16.28 -26.03 -9.13
C LYS A 310 17.62 -25.91 -9.86
N THR A 311 17.75 -24.88 -10.69
CA THR A 311 18.95 -24.62 -11.49
C THR A 311 19.53 -23.28 -11.11
N THR A 312 20.85 -23.19 -10.93
CA THR A 312 21.52 -21.92 -10.66
C THR A 312 21.51 -21.07 -11.94
N PRO A 313 20.82 -19.91 -11.97
CA PRO A 313 20.79 -19.06 -13.14
C PRO A 313 22.19 -18.43 -13.38
N PRO A 314 22.61 -18.26 -14.63
CA PRO A 314 23.87 -17.60 -14.94
C PRO A 314 23.81 -16.12 -14.57
N ALA A 315 24.92 -15.58 -14.09
CA ALA A 315 25.07 -14.16 -13.84
C ALA A 315 25.02 -13.37 -15.17
N VAL A 316 24.29 -12.26 -15.16
CA VAL A 316 24.11 -11.37 -16.31
C VAL A 316 24.85 -10.06 -16.06
N ALA A 317 25.74 -9.71 -16.99
CA ALA A 317 26.38 -8.40 -17.01
C ALA A 317 25.38 -7.33 -17.49
N TYR A 318 25.48 -6.11 -16.97
CA TYR A 318 24.58 -5.02 -17.32
C TYR A 318 25.34 -3.73 -17.68
N ARG A 319 24.70 -2.89 -18.48
CA ARG A 319 25.27 -1.62 -18.92
C ARG A 319 25.07 -0.54 -17.85
N PRO A 320 26.13 0.15 -17.38
CA PRO A 320 26.00 1.30 -16.51
C PRO A 320 25.51 2.54 -17.27
N ASN A 321 25.03 3.54 -16.53
CA ASN A 321 24.50 4.80 -17.06
C ASN A 321 23.30 4.61 -17.99
N VAL A 322 22.36 3.72 -17.61
CA VAL A 322 21.04 3.60 -18.21
C VAL A 322 20.00 3.97 -17.15
N TYR A 323 19.00 4.75 -17.56
CA TYR A 323 18.01 5.35 -16.67
C TYR A 323 16.71 4.55 -16.68
N GLY A 324 16.01 4.52 -15.54
CA GLY A 324 14.66 4.00 -15.41
C GLY A 324 13.76 5.09 -14.84
N ARG A 325 12.62 5.35 -15.48
CA ARG A 325 11.68 6.42 -15.11
C ARG A 325 10.26 5.90 -14.92
N ASN A 326 9.66 6.26 -13.80
CA ASN A 326 8.22 6.36 -13.63
C ASN A 326 7.81 7.82 -13.84
N PHE A 327 7.06 8.08 -14.92
CA PHE A 327 6.83 9.41 -15.45
C PHE A 327 5.97 10.31 -14.55
N PHE A 328 4.88 9.80 -13.98
CA PHE A 328 3.96 10.67 -13.22
C PHE A 328 4.58 11.23 -11.94
N PRO A 329 5.25 10.43 -11.08
CA PRO A 329 5.97 10.97 -9.92
C PRO A 329 7.06 11.98 -10.30
N ASP A 330 7.78 11.73 -11.40
CA ASP A 330 8.82 12.65 -11.90
C ASP A 330 8.21 13.99 -12.37
N LEU A 331 7.07 13.95 -13.06
CA LEU A 331 6.32 15.15 -13.44
C LEU A 331 5.80 15.92 -12.21
N TRP A 332 5.36 15.22 -11.17
CA TRP A 332 4.91 15.85 -9.92
C TRP A 332 6.05 16.52 -9.18
N GLN A 333 7.22 15.88 -9.10
CA GLN A 333 8.38 16.49 -8.48
C GLN A 333 8.81 17.77 -9.23
N LEU A 334 8.83 17.72 -10.57
CA LEU A 334 9.11 18.91 -11.38
C LEU A 334 8.13 20.05 -11.06
N ARG A 335 6.82 19.74 -10.98
CA ARG A 335 5.80 20.72 -10.61
C ARG A 335 6.04 21.32 -9.23
N ALA A 336 6.38 20.49 -8.24
CA ALA A 336 6.68 20.95 -6.88
C ALA A 336 7.86 21.94 -6.88
N ILE A 337 8.96 21.59 -7.56
CA ILE A 337 10.15 22.45 -7.68
C ILE A 337 9.82 23.78 -8.38
N ILE A 338 8.99 23.75 -9.43
CA ILE A 338 8.56 24.96 -10.14
C ILE A 338 7.68 25.85 -9.24
N ALA A 339 6.81 25.23 -8.44
CA ALA A 339 5.87 25.92 -7.56
C ALA A 339 6.53 26.55 -6.32
N GLU A 340 7.74 26.12 -5.94
CA GLU A 340 8.46 26.67 -4.77
C GLU A 340 8.68 28.19 -4.89
N PRO A 341 8.10 29.02 -4.01
CA PRO A 341 8.18 30.49 -4.11
C PRO A 341 9.61 31.04 -3.95
N LEU A 342 10.44 30.34 -3.17
CA LEU A 342 11.79 30.75 -2.78
C LEU A 342 12.88 30.34 -3.78
N ALA A 343 12.55 29.53 -4.79
CA ALA A 343 13.53 29.06 -5.77
C ALA A 343 13.80 30.13 -6.84
N ASP A 344 15.08 30.46 -7.03
CA ASP A 344 15.54 31.46 -7.99
C ASP A 344 15.16 31.10 -9.45
N LYS A 345 14.71 32.09 -10.23
CA LYS A 345 14.20 31.90 -11.61
C LYS A 345 15.18 31.16 -12.55
N PRO A 346 16.48 31.53 -12.64
CA PRO A 346 17.46 30.79 -13.44
C PRO A 346 17.63 29.34 -12.99
N ARG A 347 17.60 29.05 -11.68
CA ARG A 347 17.66 27.67 -11.19
C ARG A 347 16.45 26.86 -11.66
N LYS A 348 15.25 27.43 -11.61
CA LYS A 348 14.04 26.78 -12.16
C LYS A 348 14.18 26.51 -13.65
N LEU A 349 14.65 27.49 -14.43
CA LEU A 349 14.84 27.33 -15.88
C LEU A 349 15.85 26.22 -16.20
N ILE A 350 16.97 26.16 -15.47
CA ILE A 350 17.97 25.10 -15.62
C ILE A 350 17.38 23.73 -15.27
N THR A 351 16.58 23.62 -14.20
CA THR A 351 15.93 22.36 -13.82
C THR A 351 14.95 21.90 -14.91
N VAL A 352 14.12 22.81 -15.42
CA VAL A 352 13.20 22.51 -16.53
C VAL A 352 13.98 22.12 -17.78
N ALA A 353 15.04 22.84 -18.14
CA ALA A 353 15.87 22.51 -19.29
C ALA A 353 16.55 21.15 -19.16
N LYS A 354 17.11 20.82 -17.99
CA LYS A 354 17.68 19.48 -17.69
C LYS A 354 16.62 18.39 -17.78
N TRP A 355 15.41 18.65 -17.28
CA TRP A 355 14.31 17.72 -17.38
C TRP A 355 13.85 17.54 -18.83
N ALA A 356 13.69 18.60 -19.61
CA ALA A 356 13.37 18.51 -21.04
C ALA A 356 14.46 17.75 -21.82
N ALA A 357 15.73 18.07 -21.56
CA ALA A 357 16.87 17.39 -22.19
C ALA A 357 16.93 15.90 -21.86
N SER A 358 16.36 15.46 -20.72
CA SER A 358 16.30 14.05 -20.37
C SER A 358 15.43 13.21 -21.32
N PHE A 359 14.49 13.81 -22.05
CA PHE A 359 13.66 13.10 -23.05
C PHE A 359 14.40 12.74 -24.35
N PHE A 360 15.63 13.23 -24.53
CA PHE A 360 16.50 12.68 -25.57
C PHE A 360 17.08 11.31 -25.18
N ARG A 361 17.09 10.95 -23.88
CA ARG A 361 17.69 9.68 -23.39
C ARG A 361 16.96 8.43 -23.89
N PRO A 362 15.61 8.37 -23.94
CA PRO A 362 14.90 7.25 -24.57
C PRO A 362 15.28 7.05 -26.04
N VAL A 363 15.45 8.14 -26.80
CA VAL A 363 15.79 8.11 -28.24
C VAL A 363 17.14 7.43 -28.48
N ILE A 364 18.12 7.64 -27.59
CA ILE A 364 19.45 7.04 -27.68
C ILE A 364 19.58 5.71 -26.90
N GLY A 365 18.47 5.10 -26.47
CA GLY A 365 18.46 3.84 -25.73
C GLY A 365 19.15 3.92 -24.37
N ARG A 366 19.17 5.11 -23.75
CA ARG A 366 19.76 5.37 -22.43
C ARG A 366 18.71 5.50 -21.33
N GLU A 367 17.43 5.32 -21.64
CA GLU A 367 16.35 5.36 -20.66
C GLU A 367 15.21 4.42 -21.03
N HIS A 368 14.68 3.73 -20.01
CA HIS A 368 13.50 2.89 -20.08
C HIS A 368 12.38 3.46 -19.20
N HIS A 369 11.15 3.27 -19.63
CA HIS A 369 9.97 3.61 -18.85
C HIS A 369 9.53 2.41 -18.00
N ASP A 370 9.17 2.64 -16.75
CA ASP A 370 8.79 1.58 -15.80
C ASP A 370 7.47 0.90 -16.23
N VAL A 371 6.48 1.72 -16.59
CA VAL A 371 5.12 1.25 -16.93
C VAL A 371 4.92 1.03 -18.44
N PHE A 372 5.29 1.98 -19.32
CA PHE A 372 5.11 1.83 -20.76
C PHE A 372 6.17 0.88 -21.37
N THR A 373 5.69 -0.17 -22.03
CA THR A 373 6.49 -1.09 -22.84
C THR A 373 5.72 -1.41 -24.11
N TRP A 374 6.40 -1.51 -25.25
CA TRP A 374 5.76 -1.73 -26.55
C TRP A 374 4.95 -3.02 -26.64
N ASP A 375 5.45 -4.09 -26.01
CA ASP A 375 4.79 -5.38 -26.00
C ASP A 375 3.58 -5.41 -25.05
N ASP A 376 3.49 -4.51 -24.06
CA ASP A 376 2.41 -4.48 -23.07
C ASP A 376 2.03 -3.04 -22.67
N PRO A 377 1.39 -2.26 -23.57
CA PRO A 377 1.16 -0.83 -23.37
C PRO A 377 -0.08 -0.50 -22.52
N ARG A 378 -1.00 -1.46 -22.32
CA ARG A 378 -2.30 -1.22 -21.68
C ARG A 378 -2.20 -0.69 -20.23
N PRO A 379 -1.27 -1.18 -19.37
CA PRO A 379 -1.08 -0.60 -18.04
C PRO A 379 -0.79 0.90 -18.05
N ALA A 380 0.08 1.37 -18.95
CA ALA A 380 0.44 2.79 -19.06
C ALA A 380 -0.75 3.64 -19.54
N TRP A 381 -1.56 3.11 -20.45
CA TRP A 381 -2.77 3.80 -20.91
C TRP A 381 -3.80 3.97 -19.80
N LEU A 382 -4.03 2.93 -18.99
CA LEU A 382 -4.96 3.03 -17.87
C LEU A 382 -4.43 3.98 -16.78
N GLU A 383 -3.14 3.94 -16.47
CA GLU A 383 -2.50 4.89 -15.54
C GLU A 383 -2.68 6.34 -16.00
N LEU A 384 -2.46 6.62 -17.30
CA LEU A 384 -2.70 7.93 -17.88
C LEU A 384 -4.18 8.34 -17.81
N LYS A 385 -5.10 7.43 -18.13
CA LYS A 385 -6.55 7.71 -18.05
C LYS A 385 -6.98 8.05 -16.62
N GLN A 386 -6.54 7.26 -15.63
CA GLN A 386 -6.83 7.49 -14.22
C GLN A 386 -6.25 8.84 -13.76
N PHE A 387 -4.99 9.12 -14.09
CA PHE A 387 -4.36 10.40 -13.78
C PHE A 387 -5.12 11.61 -14.36
N VAL A 388 -5.59 11.52 -15.61
CA VAL A 388 -6.40 12.58 -16.23
C VAL A 388 -7.76 12.70 -15.55
N GLN A 389 -8.40 11.59 -15.18
CA GLN A 389 -9.68 11.58 -14.48
C GLN A 389 -9.60 12.20 -13.08
N GLU A 390 -8.59 11.84 -12.30
CA GLU A 390 -8.30 12.43 -10.99
C GLU A 390 -8.17 13.95 -11.08
N ARG A 391 -7.47 14.46 -12.11
CA ARG A 391 -7.30 15.90 -12.31
C ARG A 391 -8.57 16.64 -12.68
N ARG A 392 -9.54 15.97 -13.29
CA ARG A 392 -10.80 16.61 -13.65
C ARG A 392 -11.71 16.81 -12.43
N ASN A 393 -11.38 16.27 -11.25
CA ASN A 393 -12.18 16.31 -10.02
C ASN A 393 -13.67 16.06 -10.28
N SER A 394 -13.98 15.27 -11.31
CA SER A 394 -15.36 15.08 -11.74
C SER A 394 -16.04 14.22 -10.68
N PRO A 395 -17.23 14.60 -10.21
CA PRO A 395 -17.97 13.73 -9.33
C PRO A 395 -18.20 12.40 -10.06
N PRO A 396 -18.24 11.27 -9.33
CA PRO A 396 -18.63 10.01 -9.93
C PRO A 396 -20.01 10.14 -10.63
N PRO A 397 -20.28 9.30 -11.63
CA PRO A 397 -21.56 9.32 -12.33
C PRO A 397 -22.69 9.07 -11.33
N ARG A 398 -23.67 9.98 -11.31
CA ARG A 398 -24.86 9.91 -10.46
C ARG A 398 -26.08 9.99 -11.38
N THR A 399 -26.76 8.87 -11.55
CA THR A 399 -27.90 8.74 -12.48
C THR A 399 -29.24 8.56 -11.78
N GLU A 400 -29.25 8.02 -10.57
CA GLU A 400 -30.45 7.83 -9.75
C GLU A 400 -30.18 8.20 -8.29
N SER A 401 -31.21 8.64 -7.56
CA SER A 401 -31.14 8.92 -6.12
C SER A 401 -31.34 7.65 -5.29
N VAL A 402 -30.99 7.72 -4.00
CA VAL A 402 -31.22 6.61 -3.05
C VAL A 402 -32.68 6.20 -3.03
N LEU A 403 -33.61 7.16 -2.94
CA LEU A 403 -35.05 6.91 -2.94
C LEU A 403 -35.53 6.21 -4.22
N GLN A 404 -35.06 6.65 -5.40
CA GLN A 404 -35.41 6.02 -6.68
C GLN A 404 -34.97 4.55 -6.69
N ARG A 405 -33.73 4.28 -6.24
CA ARG A 405 -33.20 2.92 -6.15
C ARG A 405 -33.98 2.07 -5.15
N LEU A 406 -34.32 2.61 -3.98
CA LEU A 406 -35.13 1.90 -2.98
C LEU A 406 -36.51 1.53 -3.52
N ARG A 407 -37.21 2.46 -4.18
CA ARG A 407 -38.51 2.19 -4.82
C ARG A 407 -38.40 1.11 -5.89
N PHE A 408 -37.33 1.12 -6.69
CA PHE A 408 -37.07 0.06 -7.66
C PHE A 408 -36.88 -1.31 -6.98
N LEU A 409 -36.05 -1.37 -5.94
CA LEU A 409 -35.79 -2.61 -5.20
C LEU A 409 -37.05 -3.15 -4.50
N GLN A 410 -37.87 -2.28 -3.92
CA GLN A 410 -39.12 -2.67 -3.26
C GLN A 410 -40.14 -3.30 -4.22
N ARG A 411 -40.19 -2.83 -5.47
CA ARG A 411 -41.05 -3.41 -6.50
C ARG A 411 -40.55 -4.77 -6.98
N LYS A 412 -39.23 -4.97 -6.99
CA LYS A 412 -38.58 -6.16 -7.55
C LYS A 412 -38.40 -7.29 -6.53
N LYS A 413 -38.20 -6.95 -5.26
CA LYS A 413 -37.79 -7.88 -4.21
C LYS A 413 -38.95 -8.11 -3.24
N GLN A 414 -39.27 -9.38 -2.99
CA GLN A 414 -40.28 -9.78 -2.00
C GLN A 414 -39.70 -9.87 -0.58
N ALA A 415 -38.37 -9.99 -0.45
CA ALA A 415 -37.66 -10.00 0.81
C ALA A 415 -37.17 -8.60 1.22
N ALA A 416 -36.76 -8.45 2.48
CA ALA A 416 -36.19 -7.21 2.99
C ALA A 416 -34.98 -6.74 2.15
N ILE A 417 -34.86 -5.43 2.01
CA ILE A 417 -33.76 -4.75 1.35
C ILE A 417 -32.68 -4.48 2.39
N GLN A 418 -31.49 -5.03 2.16
CA GLN A 418 -30.34 -4.83 3.02
C GLN A 418 -29.52 -3.62 2.54
N ILE A 419 -29.41 -2.61 3.39
CA ILE A 419 -28.73 -1.35 3.12
C ILE A 419 -27.49 -1.28 4.01
N ALA A 420 -26.33 -1.13 3.40
CA ALA A 420 -25.05 -1.02 4.10
C ALA A 420 -24.53 0.42 4.08
N PHE A 421 -24.37 1.02 5.26
CA PHE A 421 -23.65 2.28 5.40
C PHE A 421 -22.15 2.00 5.41
N ILE A 422 -21.41 2.60 4.48
CA ILE A 422 -19.98 2.39 4.28
C ILE A 422 -19.25 3.71 4.53
N CYS A 423 -18.35 3.73 5.53
CA CYS A 423 -17.42 4.83 5.71
C CYS A 423 -15.96 4.35 5.72
N GLN A 424 -15.01 5.21 6.05
CA GLN A 424 -13.60 4.81 6.03
C GLN A 424 -13.30 3.80 7.15
N GLY A 425 -13.61 4.15 8.40
CA GLY A 425 -13.19 3.38 9.56
C GLY A 425 -14.26 2.50 10.23
N ASN A 426 -15.54 2.73 9.94
CA ASN A 426 -16.67 2.16 10.70
C ASN A 426 -16.56 2.38 12.21
N ILE A 427 -16.20 3.60 12.60
CA ILE A 427 -16.09 4.04 14.00
C ILE A 427 -16.91 5.29 14.31
N CYS A 428 -17.40 6.02 13.29
CA CYS A 428 -18.08 7.30 13.46
C CYS A 428 -19.37 7.37 12.62
N ARG A 429 -19.24 7.71 11.33
CA ARG A 429 -20.36 8.00 10.40
C ARG A 429 -21.27 6.79 10.13
N SER A 430 -20.70 5.69 9.63
CA SER A 430 -21.50 4.52 9.26
C SER A 430 -22.20 3.78 10.41
N PRO A 431 -21.59 3.57 11.60
CA PRO A 431 -22.32 2.93 12.69
C PRO A 431 -23.41 3.83 13.26
N TYR A 432 -23.16 5.14 13.35
CA TYR A 432 -24.21 6.10 13.72
C TYR A 432 -25.40 6.03 12.75
N ALA A 433 -25.12 6.08 11.44
CA ALA A 433 -26.16 6.03 10.40
C ALA A 433 -26.97 4.73 10.45
N GLN A 434 -26.32 3.58 10.67
CA GLN A 434 -27.02 2.29 10.82
C GLN A 434 -27.99 2.30 12.00
N ILE A 435 -27.52 2.70 13.18
CA ILE A 435 -28.34 2.63 14.41
C ILE A 435 -29.49 3.62 14.28
N LYS A 436 -29.20 4.87 13.86
CA LYS A 436 -30.23 5.89 13.65
C LYS A 436 -31.25 5.47 12.59
N ALA A 437 -30.82 4.87 11.47
CA ALA A 437 -31.75 4.36 10.47
C ALA A 437 -32.62 3.22 11.02
N SER A 438 -32.05 2.32 11.82
CA SER A 438 -32.82 1.24 12.46
C SER A 438 -33.89 1.78 13.43
N GLU A 439 -33.60 2.89 14.11
CA GLU A 439 -34.57 3.59 14.97
C GLU A 439 -35.68 4.27 14.17
N ILE A 440 -35.29 5.04 13.13
CA ILE A 440 -36.23 5.83 12.31
C ILE A 440 -37.17 4.92 11.51
N PHE A 441 -36.66 3.81 10.96
CA PHE A 441 -37.41 2.88 10.12
C PHE A 441 -37.95 1.65 10.88
N LEU A 442 -38.15 1.77 12.20
CA LEU A 442 -38.57 0.65 13.05
C LEU A 442 -39.90 0.00 12.59
N HIS A 443 -40.84 0.81 12.10
CA HIS A 443 -42.12 0.34 11.55
C HIS A 443 -41.97 -0.43 10.23
N ASP A 444 -40.86 -0.22 9.52
CA ASP A 444 -40.50 -0.89 8.26
C ASP A 444 -39.39 -1.93 8.44
N LYS A 445 -39.14 -2.43 9.66
CA LYS A 445 -38.07 -3.41 9.94
C LYS A 445 -38.14 -4.71 9.13
N ASN A 446 -39.33 -5.07 8.64
CA ASN A 446 -39.52 -6.25 7.78
C ASN A 446 -39.20 -5.94 6.30
N ARG A 447 -39.11 -4.66 5.94
CA ARG A 447 -38.81 -4.16 4.59
C ARG A 447 -37.36 -3.74 4.46
N PHE A 448 -36.74 -3.23 5.52
CA PHE A 448 -35.37 -2.72 5.50
C PHE A 448 -34.51 -3.33 6.61
N ILE A 449 -33.32 -3.77 6.25
CA ILE A 449 -32.28 -4.23 7.18
C ILE A 449 -31.08 -3.30 7.00
N PHE A 450 -30.65 -2.66 8.09
CA PHE A 450 -29.50 -1.75 8.05
C PHE A 450 -28.28 -2.41 8.67
N CYS A 451 -27.14 -2.29 7.99
CA CYS A 451 -25.84 -2.69 8.49
C CYS A 451 -24.82 -1.57 8.25
N SER A 452 -23.66 -1.66 8.89
CA SER A 452 -22.56 -0.73 8.65
C SER A 452 -21.23 -1.45 8.53
N ALA A 453 -20.34 -0.90 7.71
CA ALA A 453 -18.98 -1.38 7.56
C ALA A 453 -18.01 -0.26 7.15
N GLY A 454 -16.74 -0.62 7.12
CA GLY A 454 -15.61 0.25 6.87
C GLY A 454 -14.75 -0.26 5.72
N MET A 455 -14.25 0.65 4.88
CA MET A 455 -13.34 0.25 3.79
C MET A 455 -11.90 0.00 4.27
N LEU A 456 -11.50 0.53 5.43
CA LEU A 456 -10.22 0.15 6.03
C LEU A 456 -10.27 -1.32 6.45
N PRO A 457 -9.28 -2.15 6.07
CA PRO A 457 -9.17 -3.55 6.48
C PRO A 457 -8.72 -3.64 7.94
N ARG A 458 -9.63 -3.29 8.85
CA ARG A 458 -9.47 -3.27 10.31
C ARG A 458 -10.80 -3.60 10.96
N ASN A 459 -10.76 -4.46 11.97
CA ASN A 459 -11.93 -4.83 12.76
C ASN A 459 -11.73 -4.48 14.24
N GLN A 460 -12.80 -4.58 15.02
CA GLN A 460 -12.80 -4.52 16.49
C GLN A 460 -12.34 -3.20 17.11
N ARG A 461 -12.32 -2.10 16.35
CA ARG A 461 -12.05 -0.77 16.90
C ARG A 461 -13.31 -0.19 17.52
N ALA A 462 -13.15 0.45 18.67
CA ALA A 462 -14.21 1.23 19.30
C ALA A 462 -14.40 2.58 18.60
N SER A 463 -15.60 3.14 18.72
CA SER A 463 -15.85 4.54 18.41
C SER A 463 -15.05 5.47 19.33
N PRO A 464 -14.47 6.58 18.84
CA PRO A 464 -13.72 7.50 19.67
C PRO A 464 -14.66 8.23 20.67
N PRO A 465 -14.15 8.70 21.82
CA PRO A 465 -15.00 9.31 22.86
C PRO A 465 -15.90 10.44 22.35
N HIS A 466 -15.35 11.39 21.58
CA HIS A 466 -16.16 12.48 21.00
C HIS A 466 -17.29 11.96 20.09
N ALA A 467 -17.08 10.86 19.37
CA ALA A 467 -18.11 10.24 18.54
C ALA A 467 -19.23 9.63 19.39
N VAL A 468 -18.87 8.99 20.51
CA VAL A 468 -19.80 8.40 21.46
C VAL A 468 -20.64 9.47 22.14
N ASP A 469 -20.00 10.53 22.65
CA ASP A 469 -20.67 11.61 23.37
C ASP A 469 -21.62 12.39 22.44
N ALA A 470 -21.18 12.70 21.22
CA ALA A 470 -22.01 13.36 20.21
C ALA A 470 -23.17 12.48 19.72
N ALA A 471 -23.02 11.16 19.70
CA ALA A 471 -24.10 10.25 19.33
C ALA A 471 -25.13 10.14 20.46
N ALA A 472 -24.67 10.09 21.71
CA ALA A 472 -25.52 10.01 22.89
C ALA A 472 -26.44 11.22 23.04
N SER A 473 -25.97 12.43 22.68
CA SER A 473 -26.82 13.63 22.66
C SER A 473 -27.97 13.56 21.64
N ARG A 474 -27.90 12.61 20.70
CA ARG A 474 -28.93 12.30 19.70
C ARG A 474 -29.61 10.95 19.94
N LEU A 475 -29.50 10.43 21.18
CA LEU A 475 -30.07 9.17 21.63
C LEU A 475 -29.55 7.92 20.90
N VAL A 476 -28.37 7.99 20.26
CA VAL A 476 -27.71 6.84 19.62
C VAL A 476 -26.57 6.34 20.51
N ASP A 477 -26.55 5.04 20.81
CA ASP A 477 -25.48 4.43 21.62
C ASP A 477 -24.40 3.75 20.75
N LEU A 478 -23.19 4.32 20.74
CA LEU A 478 -22.03 3.77 20.05
C LEU A 478 -21.04 3.03 20.97
N ARG A 479 -21.27 2.96 22.28
CA ARG A 479 -20.28 2.42 23.26
C ARG A 479 -19.89 0.97 22.97
N ASN A 480 -20.88 0.18 22.58
CA ASN A 480 -20.72 -1.25 22.30
C ASN A 480 -20.42 -1.54 20.82
N HIS A 481 -20.43 -0.52 19.95
CA HIS A 481 -20.10 -0.70 18.54
C HIS A 481 -18.64 -1.13 18.38
N ARG A 482 -18.40 -2.04 17.43
CA ARG A 482 -17.07 -2.49 17.04
C ARG A 482 -16.96 -2.47 15.54
N SER A 483 -15.91 -1.83 15.04
CA SER A 483 -15.73 -1.65 13.60
C SER A 483 -15.66 -2.99 12.88
N THR A 484 -16.31 -3.08 11.73
CA THR A 484 -16.27 -4.23 10.83
C THR A 484 -15.86 -3.77 9.43
N HIS A 485 -14.98 -4.51 8.77
CA HIS A 485 -14.57 -4.28 7.39
C HIS A 485 -15.67 -4.72 6.43
N ALA A 486 -15.83 -4.00 5.32
CA ALA A 486 -16.73 -4.37 4.23
C ALA A 486 -16.17 -5.58 3.46
N ASN A 487 -16.36 -6.79 4.01
CA ASN A 487 -15.89 -8.05 3.45
C ASN A 487 -16.82 -8.59 2.34
N GLU A 488 -16.41 -9.66 1.65
CA GLU A 488 -17.17 -10.24 0.53
C GLU A 488 -18.60 -10.62 0.92
N ASP A 489 -18.82 -11.17 2.12
CA ASP A 489 -20.15 -11.58 2.56
C ASP A 489 -21.09 -10.38 2.72
N LEU A 490 -20.63 -9.29 3.35
CA LEU A 490 -21.43 -8.08 3.48
C LEU A 490 -21.72 -7.47 2.11
N ILE A 491 -20.73 -7.43 1.23
CA ILE A 491 -20.92 -6.93 -0.14
C ILE A 491 -21.95 -7.79 -0.87
N LYS A 492 -21.79 -9.11 -0.87
CA LYS A 492 -22.68 -10.04 -1.57
C LYS A 492 -24.13 -9.95 -1.08
N ASN A 493 -24.33 -9.83 0.24
CA ASN A 493 -25.66 -9.88 0.85
C ASN A 493 -26.39 -8.52 0.88
N SER A 494 -25.68 -7.41 0.69
CA SER A 494 -26.31 -6.08 0.66
C SER A 494 -26.86 -5.75 -0.73
N ASP A 495 -28.03 -5.11 -0.80
CA ASP A 495 -28.65 -4.66 -2.05
C ASP A 495 -28.24 -3.24 -2.43
N LEU A 496 -27.84 -2.44 -1.43
CA LEU A 496 -27.55 -1.01 -1.57
C LEU A 496 -26.43 -0.59 -0.63
N PHE A 497 -25.52 0.27 -1.11
CA PHE A 497 -24.44 0.84 -0.30
C PHE A 497 -24.57 2.36 -0.23
N ILE A 498 -24.56 2.91 0.99
CA ILE A 498 -24.61 4.35 1.24
C ILE A 498 -23.26 4.82 1.77
N ILE A 499 -22.64 5.78 1.10
CA ILE A 499 -21.34 6.36 1.44
C ILE A 499 -21.44 7.86 1.75
N PHE A 500 -20.39 8.40 2.36
CA PHE A 500 -20.39 9.76 2.90
C PHE A 500 -19.48 10.72 2.13
N ASP A 501 -18.40 10.22 1.53
CA ASP A 501 -17.41 11.04 0.82
C ASP A 501 -16.84 10.31 -0.41
N LYS A 502 -16.09 11.07 -1.23
CA LYS A 502 -15.47 10.54 -2.45
C LYS A 502 -14.41 9.48 -2.13
N LYS A 503 -13.71 9.58 -1.00
CA LYS A 503 -12.68 8.60 -0.61
C LYS A 503 -13.29 7.22 -0.37
N ASN A 504 -14.50 7.16 0.20
CA ASN A 504 -15.24 5.92 0.37
C ASN A 504 -15.69 5.36 -0.98
N TYR A 505 -16.17 6.22 -1.90
CA TYR A 505 -16.49 5.80 -3.28
C TYR A 505 -15.27 5.19 -3.97
N ASP A 506 -14.14 5.90 -3.98
CA ASP A 506 -12.92 5.49 -4.66
C ASP A 506 -12.39 4.17 -4.06
N SER A 507 -12.38 4.05 -2.73
CA SER A 507 -11.95 2.82 -2.06
C SER A 507 -12.89 1.64 -2.33
N PHE A 508 -14.20 1.87 -2.37
CA PHE A 508 -15.19 0.84 -2.69
C PHE A 508 -15.05 0.40 -4.14
N GLN A 509 -15.01 1.34 -5.09
CA GLN A 509 -14.83 1.07 -6.51
C GLN A 509 -13.52 0.31 -6.76
N ALA A 510 -12.45 0.67 -6.05
CA ALA A 510 -11.16 0.02 -6.22
C ALA A 510 -11.19 -1.45 -5.78
N ARG A 511 -12.01 -1.82 -4.79
CA ARG A 511 -12.10 -3.18 -4.27
C ARG A 511 -13.22 -4.01 -4.91
N TYR A 512 -14.38 -3.40 -5.13
CA TYR A 512 -15.64 -4.01 -5.59
C TYR A 512 -16.21 -3.28 -6.83
N PRO A 513 -15.45 -3.18 -7.94
CA PRO A 513 -15.89 -2.43 -9.12
C PRO A 513 -17.20 -2.96 -9.73
N GLU A 514 -17.47 -4.26 -9.58
CA GLU A 514 -18.69 -4.92 -10.03
C GLU A 514 -19.96 -4.48 -9.28
N ARG A 515 -19.81 -3.90 -8.09
CA ARG A 515 -20.91 -3.40 -7.25
C ARG A 515 -21.01 -1.88 -7.22
N VAL A 516 -20.21 -1.17 -8.02
CA VAL A 516 -20.15 0.31 -7.98
C VAL A 516 -21.48 0.98 -8.33
N ASN A 517 -22.32 0.33 -9.15
CA ASN A 517 -23.65 0.84 -9.53
C ASN A 517 -24.68 0.74 -8.38
N ASP A 518 -24.36 0.02 -7.31
CA ASP A 518 -25.19 -0.06 -6.11
C ASP A 518 -24.74 0.92 -5.02
N VAL A 519 -23.79 1.83 -5.33
CA VAL A 519 -23.20 2.78 -4.37
C VAL A 519 -23.75 4.18 -4.56
N PHE A 520 -24.24 4.77 -3.47
CA PHE A 520 -24.89 6.06 -3.45
C PHE A 520 -24.33 6.95 -2.36
N PHE A 521 -24.19 8.25 -2.65
CA PHE A 521 -23.89 9.22 -1.61
C PHE A 521 -25.13 9.46 -0.77
N ILE A 522 -24.97 9.51 0.55
CA ILE A 522 -26.06 9.84 1.48
C ILE A 522 -26.69 11.19 1.14
N SER A 523 -25.93 12.11 0.55
CA SER A 523 -26.40 13.42 0.12
C SER A 523 -27.38 13.37 -1.06
N ASP A 524 -27.36 12.30 -1.85
CA ASP A 524 -28.28 12.09 -2.99
C ASP A 524 -29.51 11.28 -2.53
N ALA A 525 -29.96 11.53 -1.29
CA ALA A 525 -31.05 10.82 -0.62
C ALA A 525 -32.36 10.80 -1.43
N VAL A 526 -32.89 11.97 -1.77
CA VAL A 526 -34.17 12.12 -2.49
C VAL A 526 -33.92 12.52 -3.95
N GLU A 527 -33.02 13.46 -4.19
CA GLU A 527 -32.72 14.01 -5.51
C GLU A 527 -31.22 14.20 -5.70
N ILE A 528 -30.76 14.12 -6.95
CA ILE A 528 -29.37 14.43 -7.31
C ILE A 528 -29.25 15.92 -7.57
N THR A 529 -28.39 16.58 -6.81
CA THR A 529 -28.05 17.99 -7.07
C THR A 529 -26.83 18.10 -8.01
N PRO A 530 -26.74 19.16 -8.86
CA PRO A 530 -25.61 19.31 -9.78
C PRO A 530 -24.24 19.30 -9.09
N LYS A 531 -24.17 19.88 -7.89
CA LYS A 531 -22.96 19.87 -7.05
C LYS A 531 -23.06 18.73 -6.03
N LEU A 532 -22.12 17.79 -6.10
CA LEU A 532 -22.00 16.75 -5.09
C LEU A 532 -21.72 17.39 -3.71
N LYS A 533 -22.61 17.10 -2.74
CA LYS A 533 -22.36 17.37 -1.32
C LYS A 533 -21.73 16.12 -0.71
N ILE A 534 -20.81 16.29 0.23
CA ILE A 534 -20.20 15.19 0.96
C ILE A 534 -20.28 15.49 2.46
N ILE A 535 -20.20 14.45 3.27
CA ILE A 535 -20.05 14.55 4.72
C ILE A 535 -18.62 14.14 5.05
N ASP A 536 -17.77 15.12 5.38
CA ASP A 536 -16.37 14.90 5.71
C ASP A 536 -16.17 13.96 6.90
N ASP A 537 -15.01 13.32 7.00
CA ASP A 537 -14.70 12.42 8.11
C ASP A 537 -14.40 13.21 9.41
N PRO A 538 -15.18 13.04 10.49
CA PRO A 538 -14.95 13.76 11.73
C PRO A 538 -13.83 13.16 12.60
N ASP A 539 -13.19 12.05 12.19
CA ASP A 539 -12.18 11.38 12.99
C ASP A 539 -11.00 12.30 13.36
N GLY A 540 -10.65 12.32 14.65
CA GLY A 540 -9.62 13.21 15.21
C GLY A 540 -10.03 14.67 15.38
N LEU A 541 -11.30 15.03 15.14
CA LEU A 541 -11.81 16.40 15.24
C LEU A 541 -12.63 16.63 16.54
N SER A 542 -13.10 17.87 16.73
CA SER A 542 -13.81 18.29 17.93
C SER A 542 -15.22 17.71 18.00
N ILE A 543 -15.81 17.69 19.20
CA ILE A 543 -17.16 17.17 19.44
C ILE A 543 -18.23 17.95 18.64
N GLU A 544 -18.04 19.25 18.42
CA GLU A 544 -18.96 20.09 17.64
C GLU A 544 -19.01 19.62 16.17
N ILE A 545 -17.87 19.20 15.63
CA ILE A 545 -17.79 18.66 14.27
C ILE A 545 -18.53 17.33 14.19
N PHE A 546 -18.39 16.45 15.19
CA PHE A 546 -19.19 15.22 15.28
C PHE A 546 -20.69 15.50 15.35
N GLN A 547 -21.12 16.43 16.20
CA GLN A 547 -22.52 16.82 16.32
C GLN A 547 -23.10 17.33 15.00
N LYS A 548 -22.35 18.17 14.28
CA LYS A 548 -22.73 18.64 12.95
C LYS A 548 -22.84 17.49 11.94
N THR A 549 -21.84 16.61 11.90
CA THR A 549 -21.84 15.44 11.02
C THR A 549 -23.09 14.57 11.25
N TYR A 550 -23.44 14.29 12.50
CA TYR A 550 -24.61 13.48 12.83
C TYR A 550 -25.94 14.20 12.54
N LEU A 551 -26.00 15.52 12.72
CA LEU A 551 -27.16 16.31 12.32
C LEU A 551 -27.42 16.23 10.80
N GLU A 552 -26.35 16.30 9.99
CA GLU A 552 -26.48 16.14 8.53
C GLU A 552 -26.97 14.74 8.14
N ILE A 553 -26.44 13.69 8.77
CA ILE A 553 -26.88 12.30 8.55
C ILE A 553 -28.37 12.15 8.87
N ASP A 554 -28.82 12.64 10.03
CA ASP A 554 -30.23 12.58 10.43
C ASP A 554 -31.12 13.27 9.39
N GLY A 555 -30.71 14.47 8.94
CA GLY A 555 -31.44 15.23 7.93
C GLY A 555 -31.71 14.40 6.66
N PHE A 556 -30.71 13.69 6.15
CA PHE A 556 -30.87 12.84 4.97
C PHE A 556 -31.73 11.59 5.25
N LEU A 557 -31.60 10.96 6.43
CA LEU A 557 -32.42 9.80 6.78
C LEU A 557 -33.92 10.15 6.91
N TYR A 558 -34.23 11.28 7.57
CA TYR A 558 -35.62 11.75 7.69
C TYR A 558 -36.22 12.18 6.34
N GLN A 559 -35.41 12.72 5.43
CA GLN A 559 -35.85 13.00 4.05
C GLN A 559 -36.27 11.72 3.33
N ILE A 560 -35.50 10.64 3.45
CA ILE A 560 -35.85 9.35 2.84
C ILE A 560 -37.13 8.79 3.47
N LEU A 561 -37.25 8.81 4.81
CA LEU A 561 -38.45 8.31 5.50
C LEU A 561 -39.71 9.03 5.02
N SER A 562 -39.70 10.37 5.05
CA SER A 562 -40.86 11.18 4.68
C SER A 562 -41.37 10.89 3.27
N GLU A 563 -40.46 10.59 2.33
CA GLU A 563 -40.82 10.28 0.95
C GLU A 563 -41.25 8.82 0.73
N ILE A 564 -40.87 7.90 1.61
CA ILE A 564 -41.36 6.52 1.62
C ILE A 564 -42.77 6.46 2.22
N GLU A 565 -43.07 7.26 3.24
CA GLU A 565 -44.40 7.31 3.87
C GLU A 565 -45.48 7.98 3.01
N LYS A 566 -45.08 8.88 2.09
CA LYS A 566 -45.99 9.54 1.14
C LYS A 566 -46.49 8.62 0.01
N SER A 567 -45.88 7.44 -0.16
CA SER A 567 -46.13 6.49 -1.25
C SER A 567 -46.70 5.18 -0.75
#